data_AF-A0A963UQ39-F1
#
_entry.id   AF-A0A963UQ39-F1
#
_cell.length_a   1.000
_cell.length_b   1.000
_cell.length_c   1.000
_cell.angle_alpha   90.00
_cell.angle_beta   90.00
_cell.angle_gamma   90.00
#
_symmetry.space_group_name_H-M   'P 1'
#
loop_
_entity.id
_entity.type
_entity.pdbx_description
1 polymer ?
#
loop_
_entity_poly.entity_id
_entity_poly.type
_entity_poly.pdbx_seq_one_letter_code
_entity_poly.pdbx_strand_id
1 'polypeptide(L)'
;MIALIDRLATLAAKATLWLAALLLLLMAIHITADVAMRNLFGAPIAGTLEFGTYYYMVAASFLALGYAQLRDHNISVDILVYSAPA
;
A
#
# COMPACT_ATOMS: atom_id res chain seq x y z
N MET A 1 11.29 17.42 24.16
CA MET A 1 9.83 17.29 23.88
C MET A 1 9.57 17.00 22.41
N ILE A 2 10.18 17.75 21.49
CA ILE A 2 10.07 17.54 20.02
C ILE A 2 10.53 16.13 19.59
N ALA A 3 11.67 15.66 20.13
CA ALA A 3 12.18 14.30 19.85
C ALA A 3 11.29 13.15 20.33
N LEU A 4 10.38 13.39 21.30
CA LEU A 4 9.41 12.37 21.76
C LEU A 4 8.24 12.27 20.77
N ILE A 5 7.80 13.41 20.24
CA ILE A 5 6.74 13.49 19.24
C ILE A 5 7.19 12.79 17.95
N ASP A 6 8.42 13.04 17.50
CA ASP A 6 8.97 12.36 16.32
C ASP A 6 9.10 10.84 16.50
N ARG A 7 9.50 10.39 17.70
CA ARG A 7 9.58 8.95 18.00
C ARG A 7 8.21 8.29 18.03
N LEU A 8 7.20 8.94 18.58
CA LEU A 8 5.83 8.43 18.58
C LEU A 8 5.25 8.40 17.16
N ALA A 9 5.46 9.48 16.38
CA ALA A 9 5.01 9.57 15.01
C ALA A 9 5.66 8.49 14.12
N THR A 10 6.97 8.30 14.23
CA THR A 10 7.69 7.27 13.46
C THR A 10 7.31 5.85 13.87
N LEU A 11 7.06 5.59 15.16
CA LEU A 11 6.61 4.28 15.62
C LEU A 11 5.19 3.96 15.12
N ALA A 12 4.26 4.91 15.24
CA ALA A 12 2.90 4.78 14.75
C ALA A 12 2.88 4.54 13.23
N ALA A 13 3.67 5.32 12.48
CA ALA A 13 3.77 5.15 11.03
C ALA A 13 4.41 3.83 10.62
N LYS A 14 5.40 3.35 11.36
CA LYS A 14 5.99 2.03 11.11
C LYS A 14 4.98 0.92 11.38
N ALA A 15 4.14 1.06 12.40
CA ALA A 15 3.07 0.11 12.69
C ALA A 15 2.01 0.09 11.58
N THR A 16 1.57 1.26 11.09
CA THR A 16 0.61 1.33 9.98
C THR A 16 1.21 0.81 8.68
N LEU A 17 2.50 1.02 8.41
CA LEU A 17 3.20 0.43 7.27
C LEU A 17 3.17 -1.11 7.31
N TRP A 18 3.51 -1.71 8.45
CA TRP A 18 3.47 -3.17 8.61
C TRP A 18 2.07 -3.72 8.43
N LEU A 19 1.06 -3.03 8.96
CA LEU A 19 -0.35 -3.40 8.77
C LEU A 19 -0.78 -3.28 7.30
N ALA A 20 -0.35 -2.23 6.60
CA ALA A 20 -0.61 -2.05 5.17
C ALA A 20 0.04 -3.14 4.32
N ALA A 21 1.29 -3.52 4.65
CA ALA A 21 2.00 -4.61 3.98
C ALA A 21 1.30 -5.97 4.18
N LEU A 22 0.79 -6.23 5.40
CA LEU A 22 0.02 -7.43 5.70
C LEU A 22 -1.30 -7.48 4.89
N LEU A 23 -2.01 -6.35 4.82
CA LEU A 23 -3.24 -6.22 4.02
C LEU A 23 -2.97 -6.44 2.53
N LEU A 24 -1.85 -5.93 2.01
CA LEU A 24 -1.44 -6.18 0.63
C LEU A 24 -1.16 -7.66 0.35
N LEU A 25 -0.49 -8.36 1.27
CA LEU A 25 -0.27 -9.80 1.14
C LEU A 25 -1.58 -10.59 1.17
N LEU A 26 -2.50 -10.23 2.08
CA LEU A 26 -3.84 -10.82 2.13
C LEU A 26 -4.61 -10.59 0.82
N MET A 27 -4.53 -9.38 0.28
CA MET A 27 -5.12 -9.04 -1.02
C MET A 27 -4.54 -9.93 -2.13
N ALA A 28 -3.22 -10.09 -2.19
CA ALA A 28 -2.57 -10.93 -3.19
C ALA A 28 -3.00 -12.40 -3.08
N ILE A 29 -3.07 -12.96 -1.86
CA ILE A 29 -3.54 -14.33 -1.64
C ILE A 29 -5.01 -14.48 -2.06
N HIS A 30 -5.88 -13.54 -1.68
CA HIS A 30 -7.30 -13.57 -2.06
C HIS A 30 -7.48 -13.55 -3.59
N ILE A 31 -6.81 -12.62 -4.27
CA ILE A 31 -6.91 -12.49 -5.73
C ILE A 31 -6.34 -13.74 -6.42
N THR A 32 -5.23 -14.28 -5.93
CA THR A 32 -4.63 -15.49 -6.50
C THR A 32 -5.54 -16.71 -6.33
N ALA A 33 -6.18 -16.85 -5.16
CA ALA A 33 -7.14 -17.91 -4.90
C ALA A 33 -8.39 -17.79 -5.79
N ASP A 34 -8.90 -16.57 -6.01
CA ASP A 34 -10.01 -16.31 -6.93
C ASP A 34 -9.66 -16.70 -8.38
N VAL A 35 -8.48 -16.29 -8.86
CA VAL A 35 -8.00 -16.66 -10.20
C VAL A 35 -7.81 -18.18 -10.31
N ALA A 36 -7.27 -18.82 -9.28
CA ALA A 36 -7.10 -20.27 -9.24
C ALA A 36 -8.45 -21.00 -9.30
N MET A 37 -9.45 -20.59 -8.50
CA MET A 37 -10.78 -21.18 -8.53
C MET A 37 -11.50 -20.96 -9.86
N ARG A 38 -11.38 -19.75 -10.42
CA ARG A 38 -11.92 -19.44 -11.75
C ARG A 38 -11.32 -20.34 -12.83
N ASN A 39 -10.01 -20.63 -12.76
CA ASN A 39 -9.31 -21.45 -13.75
C ASN A 39 -9.51 -22.97 -13.54
N LEU A 40 -9.67 -23.44 -12.30
CA LEU A 40 -9.80 -24.86 -11.97
C LEU A 40 -11.26 -25.36 -11.96
N PHE A 41 -12.19 -24.54 -11.46
CA PHE A 41 -13.58 -24.94 -11.20
C PHE A 41 -14.59 -24.20 -12.08
N GLY A 42 -14.17 -23.21 -12.87
CA GLY A 42 -15.05 -22.42 -13.74
C GLY A 42 -16.07 -21.56 -12.98
N ALA A 43 -16.01 -21.54 -11.64
CA ALA A 43 -16.85 -20.76 -10.75
C ALA A 43 -16.02 -19.60 -10.16
N PRO A 44 -16.07 -18.38 -10.73
CA PRO A 44 -15.43 -17.23 -10.13
C PRO A 44 -16.09 -16.88 -8.79
N ILE A 45 -15.32 -16.40 -7.83
CA ILE A 45 -15.91 -15.86 -6.60
C ILE A 45 -16.52 -14.51 -6.98
N ALA A 46 -17.84 -14.40 -6.86
CA ALA A 46 -18.52 -13.13 -7.13
C ALA A 46 -18.07 -12.08 -6.11
N GLY A 47 -17.64 -10.90 -6.59
CA GLY A 47 -17.27 -9.77 -5.74
C GLY A 47 -15.77 -9.61 -5.45
N THR A 48 -14.87 -10.48 -5.93
CA THR A 48 -13.42 -10.35 -5.67
C THR A 48 -12.85 -9.01 -6.15
N LEU A 49 -13.35 -8.50 -7.28
CA LEU A 49 -13.00 -7.17 -7.79
C LEU A 49 -13.50 -6.04 -6.90
N GLU A 50 -14.70 -6.18 -6.32
CA GLU A 50 -15.28 -5.18 -5.43
C GLU A 50 -14.52 -5.15 -4.09
N PHE A 51 -14.19 -6.32 -3.54
CA PHE A 51 -13.37 -6.42 -2.34
C PHE A 51 -11.94 -5.89 -2.56
N GLY A 52 -11.31 -6.23 -3.69
CA GLY A 52 -9.99 -5.71 -4.05
C GLY A 52 -9.97 -4.19 -4.16
N THR A 53 -10.87 -3.65 -4.99
CA THR A 53 -10.86 -2.23 -5.37
C THR A 53 -11.37 -1.32 -4.25
N TYR A 54 -12.45 -1.69 -3.57
CA TYR A 54 -13.09 -0.79 -2.60
C TYR A 54 -12.55 -0.96 -1.18
N TYR A 55 -12.07 -2.14 -0.80
CA TYR A 55 -11.64 -2.40 0.58
C TYR A 55 -10.12 -2.50 0.69
N TYR A 56 -9.49 -3.41 -0.05
CA TYR A 56 -8.06 -3.65 0.10
C TYR A 56 -7.19 -2.51 -0.44
N MET A 57 -7.50 -1.98 -1.64
CA MET A 57 -6.74 -0.85 -2.21
C MET A 57 -6.84 0.39 -1.34
N VAL A 58 -8.03 0.74 -0.85
CA VAL A 58 -8.24 1.91 0.03
C VAL A 58 -7.50 1.71 1.35
N ALA A 59 -7.70 0.57 2.02
CA ALA A 59 -7.05 0.30 3.30
C ALA A 59 -5.51 0.30 3.18
N ALA A 60 -4.95 -0.39 2.17
CA ALA A 60 -3.51 -0.44 1.98
C ALA A 60 -2.91 0.94 1.64
N SER A 61 -3.58 1.71 0.78
CA SER A 61 -3.08 3.02 0.32
C SER A 61 -3.02 4.03 1.46
N PHE A 62 -4.13 4.23 2.18
CA PHE A 62 -4.21 5.22 3.26
C PHE A 62 -3.31 4.85 4.45
N LEU A 63 -3.16 3.57 4.72
CA LEU A 63 -2.40 3.08 5.87
C LEU A 63 -0.88 3.10 5.61
N ALA A 64 -0.46 2.91 4.36
CA ALA A 64 0.93 3.09 3.93
C ALA A 64 1.32 4.57 3.75
N LEU A 65 0.35 5.45 3.46
CA LEU A 65 0.58 6.86 3.12
C LEU A 65 1.33 7.63 4.22
N GLY A 66 0.96 7.43 5.49
CA GLY A 66 1.57 8.16 6.61
C GLY A 66 3.06 7.88 6.75
N TYR A 67 3.49 6.64 6.51
CA TYR A 67 4.90 6.29 6.50
C TYR A 67 5.62 6.77 5.25
N ALA A 68 4.96 6.71 4.08
CA ALA A 68 5.51 7.25 2.84
C ALA A 68 5.76 8.77 2.93
N GLN A 69 4.86 9.52 3.59
CA GLN A 69 5.01 10.95 3.85
C GLN A 69 6.17 11.25 4.81
N LEU A 70 6.28 10.52 5.92
CA LEU A 70 7.39 10.67 6.87
C LEU A 70 8.77 10.43 6.26
N ARG A 71 8.80 9.69 5.15
CA ARG A 71 10.03 9.33 4.45
C ARG A 71 10.36 10.35 3.35
N ASP A 72 9.43 11.21 2.92
CA ASP A 72 9.64 12.21 1.84
C ASP A 72 9.96 11.62 0.44
N HIS A 73 9.71 10.31 0.21
CA HIS A 73 10.05 9.65 -1.08
C HIS A 73 8.91 9.63 -2.11
N ASN A 74 7.77 10.28 -1.87
CA ASN A 74 6.61 10.11 -2.76
C ASN A 74 6.82 10.74 -4.15
N ILE A 75 7.61 11.81 -4.27
CA ILE A 75 7.91 12.48 -5.56
C ILE A 75 9.29 13.15 -5.48
N SER A 76 10.37 12.43 -5.77
CA SER A 76 11.63 13.08 -6.18
C SER A 76 11.79 12.90 -7.68
N VAL A 77 11.30 13.87 -8.44
CA VAL A 77 11.65 14.06 -9.85
C VAL A 77 13.05 14.68 -9.89
N ASP A 78 14.07 13.93 -9.45
CA ASP A 78 15.47 14.39 -9.50
C ASP A 78 16.02 14.40 -10.94
N ILE A 79 15.37 13.68 -11.85
CA ILE A 79 15.88 13.45 -13.22
C ILE A 79 15.63 14.64 -14.17
N LEU A 80 14.53 15.38 -14.00
CA LEU A 80 14.21 16.53 -14.88
C LEU A 80 14.95 17.81 -14.51
N VAL A 81 15.46 17.94 -13.27
CA VAL A 81 16.16 19.15 -12.83
C VAL A 81 17.62 19.16 -13.27
N TYR A 82 18.27 17.99 -13.41
CA TYR A 82 19.69 17.91 -13.78
C TYR A 82 19.96 17.93 -15.30
N SER A 83 18.93 17.74 -16.12
CA SER A 83 19.07 17.50 -17.57
C SER A 83 18.71 18.69 -18.45
N ALA A 84 18.36 19.84 -17.87
CA ALA A 84 18.07 21.06 -18.62
C ALA A 84 19.34 21.93 -18.70
N PRO A 85 20.16 21.82 -19.76
CA PRO A 85 21.12 22.87 -20.08
C PRO A 85 20.34 24.16 -20.40
N ALA A 86 20.84 25.28 -19.87
CA ALA A 86 20.33 26.63 -20.12
C ALA A 86 20.42 27.01 -21.62
#